data_AF-A0A7C4BD65-F1
#
_entry.id   AF-A0A7C4BD65-F1
#
_cell.length_a   1.000
_cell.length_b   1.000
_cell.length_c   1.000
_cell.angle_alpha   90.00
_cell.angle_beta   90.00
_cell.angle_gamma   90.00
#
_symmetry.space_group_name_H-M   'P 1'
#
loop_
_entity.id
_entity.type
_entity.pdbx_description
1 polymer ?
#
loop_
_entity_poly.entity_id
_entity_poly.type
_entity_poly.pdbx_seq_one_letter_code
_entity_poly.pdbx_strand_id
1 'polypeptide(L)'
;MQTQQAVGKEGGEAKELAVWEEALVQEFIYAIGHLNHVEQHLIEEDSLTGLPLFGDLIDFFREQRKLVGQALFTIEKFEAMRSGTELRSPWESIWCALKHVTTALIHVDECIEKLLKKLRSSGDSVIAENVKMLLSVRKSILEGALKIIERGKKAANILTEASSRCRDDICLEEVEHR
;
A
#
# COMPACT_ATOMS: atom_id res chain seq x y z
N MET A 1 31.26 39.98 -41.38
CA MET A 1 29.90 39.70 -41.88
C MET A 1 29.74 38.18 -41.86
N GLN A 2 28.81 37.60 -41.09
CA GLN A 2 27.38 37.45 -41.44
C GLN A 2 27.23 36.75 -42.80
N THR A 3 26.51 35.63 -42.99
CA THR A 3 25.54 34.88 -42.17
C THR A 3 25.56 33.41 -42.72
N GLN A 4 24.89 32.36 -42.22
CA GLN A 4 23.63 32.22 -41.47
C GLN A 4 23.62 30.84 -40.79
N GLN A 5 23.05 30.71 -39.58
CA GLN A 5 22.85 29.41 -38.92
C GLN A 5 21.58 28.74 -39.44
N ALA A 6 21.65 27.44 -39.76
CA ALA A 6 20.47 26.58 -39.81
C ALA A 6 20.27 25.97 -38.41
N VAL A 7 19.45 26.62 -37.57
CA VAL A 7 19.08 26.07 -36.26
C VAL A 7 17.98 25.03 -36.45
N GLY A 8 18.38 23.76 -36.52
CA GLY A 8 17.47 22.64 -36.33
C GLY A 8 16.98 22.62 -34.88
N LYS A 9 15.80 23.20 -34.62
CA LYS A 9 15.04 22.91 -33.39
C LYS A 9 14.42 21.52 -33.53
N GLU A 10 15.16 20.49 -33.14
CA GLU A 10 14.49 19.26 -32.70
C GLU A 10 13.90 19.54 -31.32
N GLY A 11 12.58 19.69 -31.30
CA GLY A 11 11.82 19.92 -30.08
C GLY A 11 11.94 18.72 -29.16
N GLY A 12 12.71 18.85 -28.08
CA GLY A 12 12.55 18.00 -26.93
C GLY A 12 11.18 18.25 -26.32
N GLU A 13 10.16 17.55 -26.82
CA GLU A 13 8.89 17.40 -26.11
C GLU A 13 9.20 16.73 -24.77
N ALA A 14 9.30 17.56 -23.73
CA ALA A 14 9.20 17.08 -22.37
C ALA A 14 7.83 16.41 -22.26
N LYS A 15 7.81 15.08 -22.23
CA LYS A 15 6.61 14.33 -21.90
C LYS A 15 6.11 14.82 -20.54
N GLU A 16 5.03 15.58 -20.52
CA GLU A 16 4.23 15.87 -19.32
C GLU A 16 3.57 14.57 -18.85
N LEU A 17 4.37 13.67 -18.29
CA LEU A 17 3.90 12.44 -17.67
C LEU A 17 3.22 12.79 -16.35
N ALA A 18 1.90 12.91 -16.41
CA ALA A 18 0.97 12.34 -15.45
C ALA A 18 1.28 12.51 -13.94
N VAL A 19 1.69 13.71 -13.51
CA VAL A 19 1.81 14.08 -12.08
C VAL A 19 0.51 13.75 -11.29
N TRP A 20 -0.64 13.86 -11.96
CA TRP A 20 -1.95 13.53 -11.42
C TRP A 20 -2.17 12.02 -11.17
N GLU A 21 -1.61 11.13 -11.99
CA GLU A 21 -1.74 9.68 -11.82
C GLU A 21 -0.83 9.17 -10.69
N GLU A 22 0.40 9.69 -10.60
CA GLU A 22 1.32 9.36 -9.49
C GLU A 22 0.77 9.80 -8.12
N ALA A 23 0.07 10.93 -8.06
CA ALA A 23 -0.64 11.35 -6.85
C ALA A 23 -1.79 10.38 -6.52
N LEU A 24 -2.63 10.03 -7.50
CA LEU A 24 -3.77 9.14 -7.30
C LEU A 24 -3.36 7.75 -6.78
N VAL A 25 -2.32 7.15 -7.36
CA VAL A 25 -1.79 5.84 -6.90
C VAL A 25 -1.28 5.92 -5.45
N GLN A 26 -0.67 7.04 -5.06
CA GLN A 26 -0.24 7.25 -3.68
C GLN A 26 -1.42 7.39 -2.72
N GLU A 27 -2.48 8.12 -3.07
CA GLU A 27 -3.69 8.20 -2.25
C GLU A 27 -4.34 6.81 -2.03
N PHE A 28 -4.37 5.96 -3.06
CA PHE A 28 -4.80 4.56 -2.91
C PHE A 28 -3.90 3.74 -1.97
N ILE A 29 -2.58 3.92 -2.05
CA ILE A 29 -1.61 3.32 -1.12
C ILE A 29 -1.91 3.73 0.33
N TYR A 30 -2.16 5.02 0.61
CA TYR A 30 -2.53 5.49 1.96
C TYR A 30 -3.89 4.94 2.40
N ALA A 31 -4.91 4.95 1.53
CA ALA A 31 -6.23 4.43 1.85
C ALA A 31 -6.19 2.93 2.21
N ILE A 32 -5.47 2.11 1.45
CA ILE A 32 -5.28 0.67 1.76
C ILE A 32 -4.56 0.50 3.10
N GLY A 33 -3.49 1.28 3.34
CA GLY A 33 -2.73 1.28 4.59
C GLY A 33 -3.59 1.63 5.80
N HIS A 34 -4.30 2.76 5.76
CA HIS A 34 -5.16 3.21 6.85
C HIS A 34 -6.31 2.24 7.14
N LEU A 35 -6.96 1.68 6.11
CA LEU A 35 -8.02 0.69 6.32
C LEU A 35 -7.52 -0.63 6.92
N ASN A 36 -6.26 -1.04 6.67
CA ASN A 36 -5.66 -2.18 7.38
C ASN A 36 -5.22 -1.82 8.80
N HIS A 37 -4.68 -0.62 9.00
CA HIS A 37 -4.26 -0.09 10.30
C HIS A 37 -5.44 0.03 11.28
N VAL A 38 -6.60 0.52 10.82
CA VAL A 38 -7.83 0.55 11.61
C VAL A 38 -8.33 -0.86 11.93
N GLU A 39 -8.32 -1.79 10.97
CA GLU A 39 -8.69 -3.20 11.23
C GLU A 39 -7.80 -3.81 12.33
N GLN A 40 -6.49 -3.55 12.29
CA GLN A 40 -5.55 -4.06 13.30
C GLN A 40 -5.80 -3.48 14.68
N HIS A 41 -6.00 -2.16 14.81
CA HIS A 41 -6.28 -1.56 16.12
C HIS A 41 -7.59 -2.07 16.73
N LEU A 42 -8.62 -2.33 15.93
CA LEU A 42 -9.85 -2.94 16.45
C LEU A 42 -9.63 -4.38 16.94
N ILE A 43 -8.84 -5.18 16.22
CA ILE A 43 -8.43 -6.53 16.64
C ILE A 43 -7.57 -6.48 17.92
N GLU A 44 -6.67 -5.50 18.04
CA GLU A 44 -5.83 -5.28 19.23
C GLU A 44 -6.69 -4.94 20.46
N GLU A 45 -7.68 -4.06 20.35
CA GLU A 45 -8.60 -3.72 21.45
C GLU A 45 -9.53 -4.89 21.83
N ASP A 46 -10.06 -5.65 20.88
CA ASP A 46 -10.81 -6.90 21.15
C ASP A 46 -9.91 -7.92 21.89
N SER A 47 -8.63 -8.04 21.49
CA SER A 47 -7.65 -8.92 22.14
C SER A 47 -7.28 -8.46 23.55
N LEU A 48 -7.18 -7.15 23.79
CA LEU A 48 -6.87 -6.56 25.10
C LEU A 48 -8.04 -6.67 26.08
N THR A 49 -9.28 -6.59 25.58
CA THR A 49 -10.50 -6.74 26.39
C THR A 49 -10.94 -8.20 26.56
N GLY A 50 -10.48 -9.11 25.68
CA GLY A 50 -10.89 -10.51 25.67
C GLY A 50 -12.33 -10.72 25.17
N LEU A 51 -12.87 -9.75 24.42
CA LEU A 51 -14.26 -9.74 23.96
C LEU A 51 -14.30 -9.33 22.47
N PRO A 52 -15.13 -9.97 21.62
CA PRO A 52 -15.28 -9.62 20.21
C PRO A 52 -16.26 -8.43 20.06
N LEU A 53 -15.86 -7.24 20.50
CA LEU A 53 -16.71 -6.05 20.50
C LEU A 53 -16.78 -5.38 19.13
N PHE A 54 -15.75 -5.54 18.28
CA PHE A 54 -15.60 -4.79 17.04
C PHE A 54 -15.72 -5.63 15.76
N GLY A 55 -16.17 -6.89 15.84
CA GLY A 55 -16.30 -7.80 14.69
C GLY A 55 -16.98 -7.20 13.45
N ASP A 56 -18.16 -6.60 13.61
CA ASP A 56 -18.89 -5.95 12.49
C ASP A 56 -18.10 -4.80 11.85
N LEU A 57 -17.32 -4.04 12.64
CA LEU A 57 -16.48 -2.96 12.15
C LEU A 57 -15.21 -3.48 11.47
N ILE A 58 -14.60 -4.53 12.02
CA ILE A 58 -13.45 -5.24 11.44
C ILE A 58 -13.80 -5.72 10.03
N ASP A 59 -14.95 -6.39 9.87
CA ASP A 59 -15.42 -6.86 8.55
C ASP A 59 -15.81 -5.70 7.63
N PHE A 60 -16.44 -4.65 8.14
CA PHE A 60 -16.71 -3.45 7.34
C PHE A 60 -15.43 -2.83 6.77
N PHE A 61 -14.40 -2.56 7.59
CA PHE A 61 -13.13 -1.98 7.13
C PHE A 61 -12.35 -2.93 6.20
N ARG A 62 -12.45 -4.24 6.44
CA ARG A 62 -11.88 -5.28 5.58
C ARG A 62 -12.50 -5.27 4.18
N GLU A 63 -13.82 -5.14 4.07
CA GLU A 63 -14.50 -4.99 2.77
C GLU A 63 -14.21 -3.64 2.10
N GLN A 64 -14.21 -2.53 2.85
CA GLN A 64 -13.78 -1.23 2.28
C GLN A 64 -12.37 -1.31 1.71
N ARG A 65 -11.43 -1.97 2.40
CA ARG A 65 -10.06 -2.16 1.88
C ARG A 65 -10.03 -2.99 0.60
N LYS A 66 -10.83 -4.08 0.52
CA LYS A 66 -10.94 -4.89 -0.71
C LYS A 66 -11.46 -4.05 -1.88
N LEU A 67 -12.48 -3.22 -1.67
CA LEU A 67 -13.03 -2.32 -2.69
C LEU A 67 -12.01 -1.26 -3.15
N VAL A 68 -11.31 -0.62 -2.22
CA VAL A 68 -10.24 0.36 -2.53
C VAL A 68 -9.09 -0.31 -3.30
N GLY A 69 -8.71 -1.53 -2.93
CA GLY A 69 -7.72 -2.33 -3.68
C GLY A 69 -8.17 -2.63 -5.11
N GLN A 70 -9.41 -3.10 -5.30
CA GLN A 70 -9.99 -3.35 -6.62
C GLN A 70 -10.03 -2.08 -7.49
N ALA A 71 -10.34 -0.91 -6.91
CA ALA A 71 -10.32 0.37 -7.60
C ALA A 71 -8.91 0.77 -8.07
N LEU A 72 -7.90 0.70 -7.18
CA LEU A 72 -6.49 0.91 -7.55
C LEU A 72 -6.08 0.00 -8.71
N PHE A 73 -6.39 -1.29 -8.60
CA PHE A 73 -6.03 -2.27 -9.61
C PHE A 73 -6.76 -2.05 -10.94
N THR A 74 -8.02 -1.59 -10.92
CA THR A 74 -8.75 -1.21 -12.14
C THR A 74 -8.09 -0.02 -12.84
N ILE A 75 -7.68 1.01 -12.08
CA ILE A 75 -6.98 2.20 -12.60
C ILE A 75 -5.63 1.81 -13.21
N GLU A 76 -4.86 0.98 -12.50
CA GLU A 76 -3.55 0.48 -12.94
C GLU A 76 -3.64 -0.60 -14.04
N LYS A 77 -4.86 -0.93 -14.51
CA LYS A 77 -5.17 -1.94 -15.54
C LYS A 77 -4.65 -3.35 -15.20
N PHE A 78 -4.73 -3.71 -13.93
CA PHE A 78 -4.59 -5.09 -13.48
C PHE A 78 -5.86 -5.86 -13.81
N GLU A 79 -5.81 -6.65 -14.87
CA GLU A 79 -6.85 -7.64 -15.14
C GLU A 79 -6.68 -8.83 -14.18
N ALA A 80 -7.40 -8.79 -13.06
CA ALA A 80 -7.60 -9.97 -12.22
C ALA A 80 -8.45 -10.98 -13.00
N MET A 81 -7.81 -12.05 -13.46
CA MET A 81 -8.43 -13.12 -14.24
C MET A 81 -9.19 -14.11 -13.32
N ARG A 82 -9.37 -15.40 -13.68
CA ARG A 82 -10.02 -16.42 -12.81
C ARG A 82 -9.14 -17.65 -12.54
N SER A 83 -9.12 -18.12 -11.30
CA SER A 83 -8.39 -19.32 -10.84
C SER A 83 -9.36 -20.27 -10.13
N GLY A 84 -9.24 -21.55 -10.46
CA GLY A 84 -9.62 -22.65 -9.59
C GLY A 84 -8.41 -23.56 -9.41
N THR A 85 -7.78 -23.53 -8.24
CA THR A 85 -6.96 -24.60 -7.62
C THR A 85 -6.47 -24.11 -6.25
N GLU A 86 -5.99 -25.03 -5.40
CA GLU A 86 -5.76 -24.82 -3.96
C GLU A 86 -4.54 -23.93 -3.60
N LEU A 87 -3.84 -23.40 -4.60
CA LEU A 87 -2.65 -22.56 -4.42
C LEU A 87 -2.98 -21.07 -4.54
N ARG A 88 -2.38 -20.28 -3.65
CA ARG A 88 -2.48 -18.81 -3.67
C ARG A 88 -1.94 -18.28 -4.99
N SER A 89 -2.78 -17.55 -5.71
CA SER A 89 -2.43 -16.89 -6.96
C SER A 89 -1.31 -15.87 -6.80
N PRO A 90 -0.57 -15.57 -7.88
CA PRO A 90 0.36 -14.43 -7.91
C PRO A 90 -0.33 -13.11 -7.54
N TRP A 91 -1.59 -12.95 -7.97
CA TRP A 91 -2.46 -11.81 -7.66
C TRP A 91 -2.68 -11.62 -6.15
N GLU A 92 -3.13 -12.64 -5.43
CA GLU A 92 -3.35 -12.55 -3.98
C GLU A 92 -2.04 -12.35 -3.21
N SER A 93 -0.93 -12.82 -3.75
CA SER A 93 0.40 -12.62 -3.19
C SER A 93 0.84 -11.16 -3.31
N ILE A 94 0.59 -10.54 -4.48
CA ILE A 94 0.80 -9.10 -4.72
C ILE A 94 -0.11 -8.26 -3.83
N TRP A 95 -1.41 -8.59 -3.74
CA TRP A 95 -2.35 -7.90 -2.86
C TRP A 95 -1.94 -7.98 -1.39
N CYS A 96 -1.53 -9.17 -0.91
CA CYS A 96 -1.06 -9.33 0.47
C CYS A 96 0.22 -8.53 0.73
N ALA A 97 1.19 -8.59 -0.18
CA ALA A 97 2.43 -7.84 -0.07
C ALA A 97 2.15 -6.33 -0.02
N LEU A 98 1.28 -5.82 -0.92
CA LEU A 98 0.87 -4.43 -0.93
C LEU A 98 0.22 -4.04 0.41
N LYS A 99 -0.78 -4.80 0.89
CA LYS A 99 -1.44 -4.59 2.18
C LYS A 99 -0.45 -4.44 3.35
N HIS A 100 0.53 -5.33 3.46
CA HIS A 100 1.52 -5.29 4.54
C HIS A 100 2.51 -4.12 4.39
N VAL A 101 2.97 -3.83 3.17
CA VAL A 101 3.88 -2.71 2.89
C VAL A 101 3.20 -1.36 3.12
N THR A 102 1.94 -1.18 2.71
CA THR A 102 1.17 0.04 2.96
C THR A 102 0.87 0.23 4.45
N THR A 103 0.66 -0.85 5.21
CA THR A 103 0.49 -0.76 6.67
C THR A 103 1.78 -0.34 7.36
N ALA A 104 2.93 -0.92 6.93
CA ALA A 104 4.24 -0.50 7.45
C ALA A 104 4.54 0.98 7.16
N LEU A 105 4.04 1.52 6.04
CA LEU A 105 4.12 2.96 5.74
C LEU A 105 3.38 3.80 6.79
N ILE A 106 2.14 3.42 7.13
CA ILE A 106 1.34 4.13 8.15
C ILE A 106 2.03 4.11 9.51
N HIS A 107 2.52 2.96 9.97
CA HIS A 107 3.23 2.88 11.26
C HIS A 107 4.52 3.72 11.29
N VAL A 108 5.25 3.82 10.17
CA VAL A 108 6.42 4.71 10.07
C VAL A 108 6.00 6.18 10.16
N ASP A 109 4.90 6.58 9.52
CA ASP A 109 4.38 7.94 9.60
C ASP A 109 3.87 8.28 11.01
N GLU A 110 3.18 7.36 11.68
CA GLU A 110 2.84 7.49 13.10
C GLU A 110 4.08 7.69 13.99
N CYS A 111 5.15 6.92 13.75
CA CYS A 111 6.39 7.03 14.50
C CYS A 111 7.08 8.37 14.27
N ILE A 112 7.12 8.84 13.02
CA ILE A 112 7.62 10.17 12.65
C ILE A 112 6.82 11.25 13.38
N GLU A 113 5.49 11.20 13.36
CA GLU A 113 4.66 12.17 14.09
C GLU A 113 4.91 12.15 15.60
N LYS A 114 4.93 10.96 16.22
CA LYS A 114 5.14 10.79 17.66
C LYS A 114 6.52 11.33 18.08
N LEU A 115 7.55 11.17 17.25
CA LEU A 115 8.88 11.72 17.48
C LEU A 115 8.98 13.22 17.18
N LEU A 116 8.36 13.73 16.12
CA LEU A 116 8.31 15.17 15.82
C LEU A 116 7.61 15.97 16.92
N LYS A 117 6.53 15.41 17.52
CA LYS A 117 5.86 15.98 18.70
C LYS A 117 6.85 16.11 19.87
N LYS A 118 7.63 15.06 20.17
CA LYS A 118 8.67 15.08 21.23
C LYS A 118 9.85 16.01 20.91
N LEU A 119 10.30 16.06 19.66
CA LEU A 119 11.41 16.92 19.22
C LEU A 119 11.10 18.40 19.44
N ARG A 120 9.88 18.84 19.13
CA ARG A 120 9.42 20.22 19.37
C ARG A 120 9.43 20.61 20.84
N SER A 121 9.31 19.65 21.77
CA SER A 121 9.33 19.90 23.22
C SER A 121 10.72 19.79 23.85
N SER A 122 11.65 19.07 23.25
CA SER A 122 12.96 18.73 23.86
C SER A 122 14.18 19.30 23.14
N GLY A 123 14.10 19.54 21.82
CA GLY A 123 15.27 19.88 21.01
C GLY A 123 16.31 18.77 20.86
N ASP A 124 15.99 17.53 21.25
CA ASP A 124 16.92 16.40 21.31
C ASP A 124 17.43 15.99 19.91
N SER A 125 18.75 16.08 19.72
CA SER A 125 19.41 15.74 18.45
C SER A 125 19.31 14.25 18.09
N VAL A 126 19.20 13.35 19.08
CA VAL A 126 18.99 11.91 18.84
C VAL A 126 17.61 11.67 18.23
N ILE A 127 16.59 12.40 18.70
CA ILE A 127 15.24 12.35 18.10
C ILE A 127 15.28 12.89 16.66
N ALA A 128 16.04 13.95 16.40
CA ALA A 128 16.18 14.51 15.05
C ALA A 128 16.84 13.51 14.06
N GLU A 129 17.89 12.79 14.48
CA GLU A 129 18.49 11.74 13.63
C GLU A 129 17.56 10.54 13.42
N ASN A 130 16.82 10.11 14.44
CA ASN A 130 15.82 9.05 14.30
C ASN A 130 14.70 9.43 13.32
N VAL A 131 14.25 10.69 13.32
CA VAL A 131 13.27 11.19 12.34
C VAL A 131 13.84 11.15 10.91
N LYS A 132 15.11 11.55 10.69
CA LYS A 132 15.77 11.44 9.37
C LYS A 132 15.86 9.99 8.90
N MET A 133 16.20 9.07 9.81
CA MET A 133 16.26 7.64 9.52
C MET A 133 14.89 7.11 9.08
N LEU A 134 13.82 7.43 9.84
CA LEU A 134 12.47 7.02 9.51
C LEU A 134 11.95 7.62 8.20
N LEU A 135 12.29 8.87 7.86
CA LEU A 135 11.98 9.46 6.55
C LEU A 135 12.64 8.70 5.39
N SER A 136 13.84 8.15 5.58
CA SER A 136 14.51 7.28 4.61
C SER A 136 13.82 5.91 4.49
N VAL A 137 13.41 5.33 5.62
CA VAL A 137 12.63 4.07 5.66
C VAL A 137 11.28 4.25 4.96
N ARG A 138 10.54 5.33 5.27
CA ARG A 138 9.29 5.73 4.63
C ARG A 138 9.41 5.78 3.11
N LYS A 139 10.45 6.45 2.60
CA LYS A 139 10.74 6.53 1.16
C LYS A 139 10.99 5.14 0.57
N SER A 140 11.80 4.31 1.22
CA SER A 140 12.08 2.94 0.78
C SER A 140 10.84 2.05 0.74
N ILE A 141 9.93 2.19 1.71
CA ILE A 141 8.65 1.48 1.77
C ILE A 141 7.73 1.92 0.61
N LEU A 142 7.61 3.24 0.38
CA LEU A 142 6.79 3.78 -0.71
C LEU A 142 7.31 3.33 -2.09
N GLU A 143 8.63 3.41 -2.32
CA GLU A 143 9.26 2.84 -3.52
C GLU A 143 9.01 1.33 -3.64
N GLY A 144 8.98 0.60 -2.52
CA GLY A 144 8.66 -0.82 -2.47
C GLY A 144 7.22 -1.10 -2.92
N ALA A 145 6.25 -0.33 -2.42
CA ALA A 145 4.85 -0.42 -2.83
C ALA A 145 4.67 -0.16 -4.33
N LEU A 146 5.28 0.91 -4.84
CA LEU A 146 5.27 1.23 -6.28
C LEU A 146 5.93 0.13 -7.13
N LYS A 147 7.03 -0.47 -6.67
CA LYS A 147 7.68 -1.63 -7.33
C LYS A 147 6.82 -2.89 -7.30
N ILE A 148 5.99 -3.10 -6.27
CA ILE A 148 5.01 -4.20 -6.21
C ILE A 148 3.91 -3.97 -7.25
N ILE A 149 3.36 -2.75 -7.33
CA ILE A 149 2.35 -2.38 -8.33
C ILE A 149 2.91 -2.56 -9.75
N GLU A 150 4.07 -1.98 -10.06
CA GLU A 150 4.71 -2.09 -11.38
C GLU A 150 5.06 -3.54 -11.78
N ARG A 151 5.46 -4.38 -10.83
CA ARG A 151 5.64 -5.83 -11.07
C ARG A 151 4.31 -6.52 -11.39
N GLY A 152 3.24 -6.13 -10.72
CA GLY A 152 1.91 -6.67 -10.98
C GLY A 152 1.35 -6.29 -12.35
N LYS A 153 1.56 -5.05 -12.82
CA LYS A 153 1.23 -4.62 -14.19
C LYS A 153 1.96 -5.49 -15.23
N LYS A 154 3.26 -5.72 -15.03
CA LYS A 154 4.08 -6.60 -15.88
C LYS A 154 3.60 -8.06 -15.86
N ALA A 155 3.18 -8.56 -14.71
CA ALA A 155 2.65 -9.90 -14.55
C ALA A 155 1.26 -10.06 -15.20
N ALA A 156 0.37 -9.07 -15.07
CA ALA A 156 -0.95 -9.08 -15.70
C ALA A 156 -0.87 -9.15 -17.23
N ASN A 157 0.09 -8.45 -17.85
CA ASN A 157 0.37 -8.53 -19.29
C ASN A 157 0.90 -9.89 -19.78
N ILE A 158 1.16 -10.85 -18.87
CA ILE A 158 1.77 -12.16 -19.17
C ILE A 158 0.88 -13.33 -18.69
N LEU A 159 0.05 -13.12 -17.67
CA LEU A 159 -0.66 -14.19 -16.95
C LEU A 159 -2.17 -14.14 -17.14
N THR A 160 -2.66 -14.95 -18.07
CA THR A 160 -4.05 -15.37 -18.13
C THR A 160 -4.39 -16.34 -16.97
N GLU A 161 -5.52 -16.10 -16.28
CA GLU A 161 -6.20 -17.02 -15.32
C GLU A 161 -5.75 -17.08 -13.82
N ALA A 162 -5.99 -16.00 -13.04
CA ALA A 162 -6.27 -15.98 -11.58
C ALA A 162 -6.85 -14.61 -11.10
N SER A 163 -7.81 -14.43 -10.17
CA SER A 163 -8.57 -15.35 -9.27
C SER A 163 -8.20 -15.13 -7.79
N SER A 164 -9.18 -15.13 -6.85
CA SER A 164 -8.93 -14.78 -5.46
C SER A 164 -9.95 -15.29 -4.43
N ARG A 165 -9.43 -15.88 -3.36
CA ARG A 165 -10.02 -16.05 -2.03
C ARG A 165 -9.01 -15.55 -0.99
N CYS A 166 -9.37 -14.54 -0.20
CA CYS A 166 -8.54 -14.19 0.95
C CYS A 166 -8.46 -15.40 1.90
N ARG A 167 -7.25 -15.78 2.35
CA ARG A 167 -7.11 -16.81 3.39
C ARG A 167 -7.53 -16.21 4.73
N ASP A 168 -8.78 -16.48 5.10
CA ASP A 168 -9.35 -16.13 6.41
C ASP A 168 -8.90 -17.15 7.50
N ASP A 169 -8.35 -18.29 7.07
CA ASP A 169 -7.86 -19.43 7.87
C ASP A 169 -6.56 -19.20 8.67
N ILE A 170 -6.13 -17.93 8.83
CA ILE A 170 -5.09 -17.53 9.79
C ILE A 170 -5.72 -16.95 11.07
N CYS A 171 -7.05 -16.76 11.11
CA CYS A 171 -7.78 -16.15 12.23
C CYS A 171 -8.92 -17.02 12.79
N LEU A 172 -8.79 -18.35 12.75
CA LEU A 172 -9.71 -19.26 13.44
C LEU A 172 -8.94 -20.13 14.44
N GLU A 173 -9.18 -19.92 15.73
CA GLU A 173 -8.94 -20.96 16.73
C GLU A 173 -9.93 -22.10 16.49
N GLU A 174 -9.47 -23.35 16.61
CA GLU A 174 -10.29 -24.54 16.43
C GLU A 174 -11.34 -24.64 17.56
N VAL A 175 -12.59 -24.26 17.26
CA VAL A 175 -13.72 -24.57 18.15
C VAL A 175 -14.09 -26.04 17.95
N GLU A 176 -13.51 -26.92 18.79
CA GLU A 176 -13.95 -28.31 18.91
C GLU A 176 -15.44 -28.36 19.28
N HIS A 177 -16.30 -28.76 18.34
CA HIS A 177 -17.68 -29.10 18.64
C HIS A 177 -17.76 -30.48 19.29
N ARG A 178 -18.17 -30.51 20.57
CA ARG A 178 -18.77 -31.66 21.24
C ARG A 178 -20.29 -31.67 21.07
#